data_AF-U2V6B7-F1
#
_entry.id   AF-U2V6B7-F1
#
_cell.length_a   1.000
_cell.length_b   1.000
_cell.length_c   1.000
_cell.angle_alpha   90.00
_cell.angle_beta   90.00
_cell.angle_gamma   90.00
#
_symmetry.space_group_name_H-M   'P 1'
#
loop_
_entity.id
_entity.type
_entity.pdbx_description
1 polymer ?
#
loop_
_entity_poly.entity_id
_entity_poly.type
_entity_poly.pdbx_seq_one_letter_code
_entity_poly.pdbx_strand_id
1 'polypeptide(L)' 'MKKIIMLVILAMTISSCELLNPNEWREAEREAAERGEKCYRDRYGNFYCEDTK' A
#
# COMPACT_ATOMS: atom_id res chain seq x y z
N MET A 1 25.56 3.48 -23.54
CA MET A 1 25.26 4.11 -22.24
C MET A 1 23.89 4.83 -22.19
N LYS A 2 23.43 5.50 -23.26
CA LYS A 2 22.09 6.16 -23.28
C LYS A 2 20.89 5.21 -23.07
N LYS A 3 20.97 3.96 -23.55
CA LYS A 3 19.89 2.96 -23.38
C LYS A 3 19.73 2.47 -21.93
N ILE A 4 20.82 2.37 -21.18
CA ILE A 4 20.80 1.92 -19.78
C ILE A 4 20.07 2.95 -18.92
N ILE A 5 20.32 4.25 -19.14
CA ILE A 5 19.64 5.34 -18.44
C ILE A 5 18.12 5.28 -18.68
N MET A 6 17.69 5.01 -19.91
CA MET A 6 16.25 4.88 -20.21
C MET A 6 15.60 3.67 -19.53
N LEU A 7 16.31 2.54 -19.43
CA LEU A 7 15.82 1.37 -18.70
C LEU A 7 15.75 1.60 -17.20
N VAL A 8 16.70 2.34 -16.63
CA VAL A 8 16.71 2.69 -15.21
C VAL A 8 15.55 3.61 -14.86
N ILE A 9 15.24 4.59 -15.71
CA ILE A 9 14.06 5.44 -15.56
C ILE A 9 12.78 4.60 -15.67
N LEU A 10 12.70 3.71 -16.65
CA LEU A 10 11.54 2.85 -16.84
C LEU A 10 11.32 1.92 -15.63
N ALA A 11 12.39 1.34 -15.09
CA ALA A 11 12.35 0.52 -13.88
C ALA A 11 11.85 1.33 -12.68
N MET A 12 12.33 2.57 -12.48
CA MET A 12 11.85 3.44 -11.41
C MET A 12 10.37 3.81 -11.56
N THR A 13 9.90 4.01 -12.80
CA THR A 13 8.48 4.33 -13.04
C THR A 13 7.55 3.15 -12.75
N ILE A 14 8.00 1.90 -12.92
CA ILE A 14 7.21 0.69 -12.64
C ILE A 14 7.35 0.27 -11.17
N SER A 15 8.48 0.53 -10.52
CA SER A 15 8.67 0.26 -9.09
C SER A 15 7.79 1.12 -8.17
N SER A 16 7.07 2.10 -8.71
CA SER A 16 5.96 2.77 -8.03
C SER A 16 4.73 1.88 -7.83
N CYS A 17 4.77 0.57 -8.13
CA CYS A 17 3.67 -0.34 -7.84
C CYS A 17 3.27 -0.36 -6.34
N GLU A 18 4.22 -0.10 -5.41
CA GLU A 18 3.91 0.15 -3.98
C GLU A 18 3.07 1.43 -3.75
N LEU A 19 3.05 2.33 -4.73
CA LEU A 19 2.32 3.60 -4.79
C LEU A 19 0.98 3.47 -5.56
N LEU A 20 0.75 2.37 -6.28
CA LEU A 20 -0.34 2.18 -7.25
C LEU A 20 -1.46 1.25 -6.79
N ASN A 21 -1.43 0.68 -5.58
CA ASN A 21 -2.47 -0.26 -5.18
C ASN A 21 -3.38 0.15 -4.00
N PRO A 22 -3.88 1.39 -3.91
CA PRO A 22 -4.86 1.77 -2.89
C PRO A 22 -6.14 0.90 -2.95
N ASN A 23 -6.45 0.28 -4.09
CA ASN A 23 -7.57 -0.65 -4.21
C ASN A 23 -7.35 -1.96 -3.46
N GLU A 24 -6.15 -2.54 -3.51
CA GLU A 24 -5.82 -3.75 -2.73
C GLU A 24 -5.86 -3.44 -1.23
N TRP A 25 -5.35 -2.29 -0.80
CA TRP A 25 -5.45 -1.87 0.60
C TRP A 25 -6.90 -1.70 1.04
N ARG A 26 -7.75 -1.12 0.20
CA ARG A 26 -9.17 -0.93 0.50
C ARG A 26 -9.95 -2.25 0.51
N GLU A 27 -9.62 -3.19 -0.37
CA GLU A 27 -10.20 -4.54 -0.36
C GLU A 27 -9.75 -5.31 0.87
N ALA A 28 -8.47 -5.26 1.22
CA ALA A 28 -7.92 -5.84 2.45
C ALA A 28 -8.54 -5.21 3.71
N GLU A 29 -8.72 -3.89 3.74
CA GLU A 29 -9.42 -3.19 4.82
C GLU A 29 -10.89 -3.60 4.90
N ARG A 30 -11.56 -3.79 3.76
CA ARG A 30 -12.95 -4.26 3.73
C ARG A 30 -13.06 -5.69 4.24
N GLU A 31 -12.19 -6.59 3.80
CA GLU A 31 -12.13 -7.97 4.29
C GLU A 31 -11.83 -8.02 5.79
N ALA A 32 -10.90 -7.18 6.27
CA ALA A 32 -10.61 -7.03 7.69
C ALA A 32 -11.87 -6.58 8.45
N ALA A 33 -12.55 -5.54 7.96
CA ALA A 33 -13.79 -5.06 8.59
C ALA A 33 -14.91 -6.12 8.59
N GLU A 34 -15.02 -6.96 7.56
CA GLU A 34 -15.97 -8.09 7.51
C GLU A 34 -15.62 -9.18 8.55
N ARG A 35 -14.32 -9.45 8.74
CA ARG A 35 -13.78 -10.31 9.82
C ARG A 35 -13.89 -9.68 11.21
N GLY A 36 -14.19 -8.38 11.28
CA GLY A 36 -14.32 -7.64 12.52
C GLY A 36 -13.04 -6.96 12.98
N GLU A 37 -12.06 -6.71 12.13
CA GLU A 37 -10.81 -6.02 12.46
C GLU A 37 -10.74 -4.67 11.75
N LYS A 38 -10.31 -3.61 12.43
CA LYS A 38 -10.08 -2.30 11.81
C LYS A 38 -8.74 -1.72 12.21
N CYS A 39 -7.92 -1.44 11.21
CA CYS A 39 -6.60 -0.86 11.39
C CYS A 39 -6.61 0.66 11.19
N TYR A 40 -5.82 1.36 11.99
CA TYR A 40 -5.67 2.81 11.98
C TYR A 40 -4.20 3.19 11.97
N ARG A 41 -3.91 4.37 11.40
CA ARG A 41 -2.60 5.01 11.50
C ARG A 41 -2.70 6.20 12.44
N ASP A 42 -1.86 6.24 13.47
CA ASP A 42 -1.79 7.37 14.38
C ASP A 42 -1.04 8.57 13.74
N ARG A 43 -1.12 9.71 14.43
CA ARG A 43 -0.45 10.95 13.99
C ARG A 43 1.08 10.89 14.03
N TYR A 44 1.65 9.89 14.70
CA TYR A 44 3.08 9.64 14.82
C TYR A 44 3.57 8.61 13.77
N GLY A 45 2.66 8.07 12.95
CA GLY A 45 2.95 7.10 11.90
C GLY A 45 2.90 5.65 12.36
N ASN A 46 2.50 5.36 13.60
CA ASN A 46 2.31 3.99 14.09
C ASN A 46 0.97 3.44 13.60
N PHE A 47 0.95 2.15 13.28
CA PHE A 47 -0.27 1.43 12.94
C PHE A 47 -0.74 0.58 14.12
N TYR A 48 -2.05 0.51 14.33
CA TYR A 48 -2.68 -0.38 15.29
C TYR A 48 -4.02 -0.88 14.75
N CYS A 49 -4.42 -2.09 15.14
CA CYS A 49 -5.66 -2.71 14.71
C CYS A 49 -6.51 -3.05 15.93
N GLU A 50 -7.81 -2.85 15.79
CA GLU A 50 -8.80 -3.10 16.83
C GLU A 50 -9.78 -4.18 16.36
N ASP A 51 -10.07 -5.12 17.25
CA ASP A 51 -11.19 -6.03 17.07
C ASP A 51 -12.49 -5.28 17.38
N THR A 52 -13.44 -5.36 16.45
CA THR A 52 -14.73 -4.66 16.42
C THR A 52 -15.92 -5.61 16.56
N LYS A 53 -15.66 -6.92 16.73
CA LYS A 53 -16.67 -7.98 16.86
C LYS A 53 -16.33 -8.96 17.96
#